data_AF-A0AAU8XYY6-F1
#
_entry.id   AF-A0AAU8XYY6-F1
#
_cell.length_a   1.000
_cell.length_b   1.000
_cell.length_c   1.000
_cell.angle_alpha   90.00
_cell.angle_beta   90.00
_cell.angle_gamma   90.00
#
_symmetry.space_group_name_H-M   'P 1'
#
loop_
_entity.id
_entity.type
_entity.pdbx_description
1 polymer ?
#
loop_
_entity_poly.entity_id
_entity_poly.type
_entity_poly.pdbx_seq_one_letter_code
_entity_poly.pdbx_strand_id
1 'polypeptide(L)'
;MSKKLIGTLIALVAIFSLLILLIAINFGGVKERYKQIEPNLDNYSVAEILFLAFERTKTALLLSENNDYDAFQIKKKIFYSKIQILESRSTFSDSFYYDDEFIKNVALLKQQYRVLDDLSTGLLVGQKNKGDILSYMDDIEGTLVDIQEIIYRIQIKNFTEVKGIIQDNSSKAEMFALFSLILVFLMMFLVLRNAFSLKEIIKNKNIFISSIYHEIAGSTQAIVIAADIMEHELAQEELKKEARLISYHGNKIAEQTREVMDYSRLEMGEVKINISTFRLNEVVDDAVTGIGAGRGNRLVIHRSSYAGLIGSDKYKLYRILANLLSNADKFTHRGVVTLNVKLCHGNLYLRVKDTGIGFNVDNLDRLYKAFNQGVERETRQGLGLGLTIIKNYVTTMKGTIKAKSVEGVGSSFLIRIPVKLIKE
;
A
#
# COMPACT_ATOMS: atom_id res chain seq x y z
N MET A 1 -9.98 2.58 7.06
CA MET A 1 -8.61 2.43 6.54
C MET A 1 -7.64 2.75 7.68
N SER A 2 -6.72 1.86 8.07
CA SER A 2 -5.87 2.12 9.25
C SER A 2 -4.91 3.29 8.97
N LYS A 3 -4.63 4.15 9.96
CA LYS A 3 -3.67 5.26 9.81
C LYS A 3 -2.31 4.79 9.29
N LYS A 4 -1.89 3.58 9.69
CA LYS A 4 -0.67 2.93 9.20
C LYS A 4 -0.71 2.70 7.69
N LEU A 5 -1.81 2.16 7.16
CA LEU A 5 -1.95 1.88 5.73
C LEU A 5 -1.99 3.15 4.88
N ILE A 6 -2.66 4.21 5.35
CA ILE A 6 -2.64 5.53 4.69
C ILE A 6 -1.19 6.03 4.64
N GLY A 7 -0.44 5.94 5.75
CA GLY A 7 0.99 6.27 5.78
C GLY A 7 1.82 5.44 4.80
N THR A 8 1.56 4.13 4.70
CA THR A 8 2.25 3.25 3.74
C THR A 8 1.93 3.63 2.29
N LEU A 9 0.68 3.96 1.98
CA LEU A 9 0.27 4.35 0.63
C LEU A 9 0.90 5.70 0.24
N ILE A 10 0.91 6.67 1.16
CA ILE A 10 1.56 7.98 0.96
C ILE A 10 3.07 7.79 0.72
N ALA A 11 3.72 6.94 1.51
CA ALA A 11 5.14 6.65 1.34
C ALA A 11 5.43 6.01 -0.04
N LEU A 12 4.60 5.06 -0.47
CA LEU A 12 4.71 4.46 -1.79
C LEU A 12 4.51 5.50 -2.90
N VAL A 13 3.49 6.36 -2.82
CA VAL A 13 3.29 7.46 -3.79
C VAL A 13 4.51 8.38 -3.84
N ALA A 14 5.08 8.76 -2.70
CA ALA A 14 6.26 9.60 -2.66
C ALA A 14 7.48 8.94 -3.35
N ILE A 15 7.69 7.65 -3.10
CA ILE A 15 8.76 6.87 -3.77
C ILE A 15 8.52 6.80 -5.28
N PHE A 16 7.28 6.59 -5.71
CA PHE A 16 6.90 6.60 -7.13
C PHE A 16 7.23 7.92 -7.81
N SER A 17 6.81 9.04 -7.20
CA SER A 17 7.05 10.38 -7.72
C SER A 17 8.54 10.70 -7.80
N LEU A 18 9.32 10.26 -6.80
CA LEU A 18 10.77 10.40 -6.81
C LEU A 18 11.42 9.60 -7.96
N LEU A 19 10.98 8.38 -8.20
CA LEU A 19 11.46 7.56 -9.33
C LEU A 19 11.16 8.24 -10.67
N ILE A 20 9.94 8.75 -10.87
CA ILE A 20 9.59 9.48 -12.09
C ILE A 20 10.47 10.72 -12.27
N LEU A 21 10.71 11.47 -11.19
CA LEU A 21 11.57 12.64 -11.22
C LEU A 21 13.02 12.27 -11.59
N LEU A 22 13.56 11.19 -11.02
CA LEU A 22 14.90 10.69 -11.35
C LEU A 22 15.02 10.26 -12.81
N ILE A 23 13.98 9.61 -13.37
CA ILE A 23 13.91 9.29 -14.79
C ILE A 23 13.96 10.59 -15.62
N ALA A 24 13.13 11.57 -15.28
CA ALA A 24 13.07 12.84 -16.02
C ALA A 24 14.40 13.62 -15.98
N ILE A 25 15.05 13.69 -14.80
CA ILE A 25 16.35 14.36 -14.63
C ILE A 25 17.43 13.65 -15.45
N ASN A 26 17.51 12.31 -15.38
CA ASN A 26 18.52 11.57 -16.12
C ASN A 26 18.34 11.70 -17.65
N PHE A 27 17.11 11.61 -18.16
CA PHE A 27 16.85 11.84 -19.58
C PHE A 27 17.17 13.28 -20.03
N GLY A 28 16.87 14.28 -19.18
CA GLY A 28 17.24 15.67 -19.44
C GLY A 28 18.74 15.87 -19.57
N GLY A 29 19.52 15.32 -18.62
CA GLY A 29 20.98 15.40 -18.64
C GLY A 29 21.62 14.71 -19.84
N VAL A 30 21.06 13.57 -20.28
CA VAL A 30 21.49 12.91 -21.53
C VAL A 30 21.27 13.81 -22.73
N LYS A 31 20.09 14.42 -22.84
CA LYS A 31 19.74 15.29 -23.97
C LYS A 31 20.68 16.49 -24.07
N GLU A 32 21.09 17.07 -22.94
CA GLU A 32 22.05 18.18 -22.93
C GLU A 32 23.46 17.75 -23.29
N ARG A 33 23.98 16.64 -22.73
CA ARG A 33 25.31 16.12 -23.08
C ARG A 33 25.38 15.64 -24.53
N TYR A 34 24.31 15.04 -25.05
CA TYR A 34 24.22 14.64 -26.45
C TYR A 34 24.37 15.86 -27.37
N LYS A 35 23.67 16.97 -27.09
CA LYS A 35 23.81 18.21 -27.86
C LYS A 35 25.23 18.80 -27.88
N GLN A 36 26.03 18.53 -26.85
CA GLN A 36 27.40 19.04 -26.75
C GLN A 36 28.41 18.21 -27.55
N ILE A 37 28.10 16.94 -27.83
CA ILE A 37 29.07 15.98 -28.39
C ILE A 37 28.61 15.46 -29.77
N GLU A 38 27.42 15.84 -30.24
CA GLU A 38 26.85 15.39 -31.52
C GLU A 38 27.81 15.61 -32.70
N PRO A 39 28.37 14.54 -33.29
CA PRO A 39 29.18 14.66 -34.48
C PRO A 39 28.24 14.81 -35.66
N ASN A 40 28.02 16.04 -36.12
CA ASN A 40 27.29 16.28 -37.35
C ASN A 40 28.12 15.82 -38.56
N LEU A 41 27.44 15.39 -39.63
CA LEU A 41 28.06 15.04 -40.92
C LEU A 41 29.06 16.10 -41.41
N ASP A 42 28.82 17.36 -41.07
CA ASP A 42 29.65 18.51 -41.40
C ASP A 42 31.09 18.34 -40.89
N ASN A 43 31.31 17.74 -39.71
CA ASN A 43 32.63 17.52 -39.13
C ASN A 43 33.48 16.49 -39.91
N TYR A 44 32.84 15.47 -40.49
CA TYR A 44 33.52 14.50 -41.36
C TYR A 44 33.95 15.14 -42.68
N SER A 45 33.10 16.04 -43.18
CA SER A 45 33.35 16.70 -44.44
C SER A 45 34.49 17.72 -44.37
N VAL A 46 34.81 18.32 -43.22
CA VAL A 46 35.81 19.42 -43.17
C VAL A 46 37.22 18.94 -43.57
N ALA A 47 37.69 17.84 -42.99
CA ALA A 47 39.02 17.28 -43.30
C ALA A 47 39.10 16.78 -44.75
N GLU A 48 38.07 16.06 -45.18
CA GLU A 48 37.98 15.50 -46.53
C GLU A 48 37.87 16.59 -47.60
N ILE A 49 37.09 17.65 -47.35
CA ILE A 49 36.96 18.81 -48.23
C ILE A 49 38.29 19.58 -48.32
N LEU A 50 39.03 19.69 -47.21
CA LEU A 50 40.34 20.33 -47.19
C LEU A 50 41.36 19.54 -48.02
N PHE A 51 41.45 18.24 -47.79
CA PHE A 51 42.35 17.34 -48.52
C PHE A 51 42.00 17.32 -50.03
N LEU A 52 40.72 17.24 -50.37
CA LEU A 52 40.27 17.27 -51.76
C LEU A 52 40.58 18.62 -52.44
N ALA A 53 40.50 19.74 -51.72
CA ALA A 53 40.87 21.05 -52.23
C ALA A 53 42.39 21.15 -52.49
N PHE A 54 43.20 20.54 -51.62
CA PHE A 54 44.65 20.43 -51.82
C PHE A 54 45.00 19.58 -53.04
N GLU A 55 44.46 18.36 -53.15
CA GLU A 55 44.71 17.45 -54.27
C GLU A 55 44.32 18.06 -55.62
N ARG A 56 43.18 18.76 -55.66
CA ARG A 56 42.76 19.51 -56.85
C ARG A 56 43.74 20.62 -57.21
N THR A 57 44.35 21.28 -56.22
CA THR A 57 45.37 22.31 -56.43
C THR A 57 46.65 21.69 -56.97
N LYS A 58 47.12 20.58 -56.39
CA LYS A 58 48.30 19.81 -56.83
C LYS A 58 48.15 19.32 -58.27
N THR A 59 46.98 18.75 -58.58
CA THR A 59 46.62 18.26 -59.92
C THR A 59 46.61 19.38 -60.96
N ALA A 60 46.08 20.55 -60.61
CA ALA A 60 46.09 21.68 -61.55
C ALA A 60 47.50 22.18 -61.85
N LEU A 61 48.40 22.18 -60.87
CA LEU A 61 49.80 22.49 -61.12
C LEU A 61 50.45 21.43 -62.04
N LEU A 62 50.18 20.15 -61.81
CA LEU A 62 50.68 19.04 -62.64
C LEU A 62 50.21 19.15 -64.09
N LEU A 63 48.97 19.53 -64.33
CA LEU A 63 48.38 19.65 -65.67
C LEU A 63 48.63 21.00 -66.37
N SER A 64 49.23 21.99 -65.70
CA SER A 64 49.63 23.25 -66.34
C SER A 64 50.67 23.03 -67.43
N GLU A 65 50.33 23.46 -68.65
CA GLU A 65 51.18 23.45 -69.85
C GLU A 65 51.45 24.89 -70.33
N ASN A 66 52.54 25.11 -71.08
CA ASN A 66 52.88 26.41 -71.70
C ASN A 66 52.93 27.62 -70.73
N ASN A 67 53.31 27.40 -69.47
CA ASN A 67 53.35 28.40 -68.39
C ASN A 67 51.98 29.05 -68.07
N ASP A 68 50.86 28.41 -68.43
CA ASP A 68 49.53 28.81 -67.98
C ASP A 68 49.21 28.18 -66.62
N TYR A 69 49.11 29.03 -65.59
CA TYR A 69 48.89 28.63 -64.20
C TYR A 69 47.56 29.16 -63.62
N ASP A 70 46.65 29.67 -64.44
CA ASP A 70 45.40 30.30 -63.97
C ASP A 70 44.54 29.33 -63.15
N ALA A 71 44.40 28.10 -63.63
CA ALA A 71 43.66 27.04 -62.93
C ALA A 71 44.28 26.69 -61.58
N PHE A 72 45.62 26.67 -61.49
CA PHE A 72 46.34 26.45 -60.24
C PHE A 72 46.12 27.60 -59.26
N GLN A 73 46.21 28.86 -59.72
CA GLN A 73 45.98 30.04 -58.86
C GLN A 73 44.56 30.08 -58.30
N ILE A 74 43.55 29.76 -59.10
CA ILE A 74 42.15 29.69 -58.64
C ILE A 74 41.99 28.61 -57.56
N LYS A 75 42.49 27.40 -57.81
CA LYS A 75 42.35 26.29 -56.85
C LYS A 75 43.15 26.52 -55.57
N LYS A 76 44.33 27.15 -55.66
CA LYS A 76 45.12 27.58 -54.50
C LYS A 76 44.37 28.59 -53.63
N LYS A 77 43.62 29.53 -54.23
CA LYS A 77 42.73 30.45 -53.47
C LYS A 77 41.58 29.72 -52.79
N ILE A 78 41.00 28.72 -53.45
CA ILE A 78 39.95 27.86 -52.86
C ILE A 78 40.52 27.07 -51.67
N PHE A 79 41.69 26.46 -51.83
CA PHE A 79 42.39 25.75 -50.77
C PHE A 79 42.65 26.65 -49.55
N TYR A 80 43.11 27.89 -49.78
CA TYR A 80 43.29 28.86 -48.70
C TYR A 80 42.00 29.18 -47.95
N SER A 81 40.89 29.38 -48.68
CA SER A 81 39.59 29.60 -48.07
C SER A 81 39.18 28.43 -47.18
N LYS A 82 39.51 27.18 -47.55
CA LYS A 82 39.27 26.00 -46.70
C LYS A 82 40.15 25.98 -45.44
N ILE A 83 41.41 26.42 -45.53
CA ILE A 83 42.28 26.60 -44.36
C ILE A 83 41.69 27.65 -43.41
N GLN A 84 41.17 28.77 -43.92
CA GLN A 84 40.56 29.81 -43.08
C GLN A 84 39.28 29.34 -42.36
N ILE A 85 38.51 28.45 -42.97
CA ILE A 85 37.33 27.85 -42.33
C ILE A 85 37.75 27.01 -41.11
N LEU A 86 38.91 26.34 -41.15
CA LEU A 86 39.48 25.59 -40.03
C LEU A 86 40.06 26.45 -38.91
N GLU A 87 40.16 27.76 -39.09
CA GLU A 87 40.51 28.70 -38.01
C GLU A 87 39.26 29.26 -37.31
N SER A 88 38.12 29.24 -38.00
CA SER A 88 36.87 29.80 -37.51
C SER A 88 36.20 28.79 -36.60
N ARG A 89 36.31 28.99 -35.28
CA ARG A 89 35.56 28.20 -34.29
C ARG A 89 34.06 28.33 -34.59
N SER A 90 33.41 27.20 -34.80
CA SER A 90 31.95 27.10 -34.84
C SER A 90 31.49 26.25 -33.66
N THR A 91 30.21 26.34 -33.31
CA THR A 91 29.58 25.42 -32.35
C THR A 91 29.75 23.94 -32.73
N PHE A 92 30.05 23.66 -34.00
CA PHE A 92 30.20 22.31 -34.54
C PHE A 92 31.65 21.81 -34.53
N SER A 93 32.63 22.69 -34.66
CA SER A 93 34.06 22.36 -34.70
C SER A 93 34.79 22.59 -33.37
N ASP A 94 34.09 23.08 -32.33
CA ASP A 94 34.70 23.49 -31.04
C ASP A 94 35.53 22.38 -30.39
N SER A 95 35.09 21.12 -30.50
CA SER A 95 35.81 19.97 -29.92
C SER A 95 37.23 19.78 -30.44
N PHE A 96 37.52 20.21 -31.69
CA PHE A 96 38.86 20.10 -32.27
C PHE A 96 39.86 21.08 -31.65
N TYR A 97 39.37 22.24 -31.18
CA TYR A 97 40.23 23.31 -30.66
C TYR A 97 40.55 23.17 -29.17
N TYR A 98 40.24 22.03 -28.56
CA TYR A 98 40.78 21.62 -27.25
C TYR A 98 41.95 20.64 -27.38
N ASP A 99 42.28 20.21 -28.60
CA ASP A 99 43.41 19.35 -28.88
C ASP A 99 44.62 20.19 -29.33
N ASP A 100 45.69 20.13 -28.55
CA ASP A 100 46.91 20.92 -28.79
C ASP A 100 47.63 20.52 -30.10
N GLU A 101 47.51 19.25 -30.53
CA GLU A 101 48.11 18.77 -31.79
C GLU A 101 47.34 19.34 -32.97
N PHE A 102 46.01 19.41 -32.88
CA PHE A 102 45.17 20.02 -33.92
C PHE A 102 45.54 21.49 -34.15
N ILE A 103 45.62 22.28 -33.07
CA ILE A 103 45.96 23.72 -33.15
C ILE A 103 47.35 23.92 -33.77
N LYS A 104 48.33 23.12 -33.36
CA LYS A 104 49.70 23.18 -33.90
C LYS A 104 49.75 22.86 -35.38
N ASN A 105 49.07 21.81 -35.82
CA ASN A 105 49.07 21.40 -37.22
C ASN A 105 48.30 22.37 -38.13
N VAL A 106 47.19 22.96 -37.66
CA VAL A 106 46.48 24.02 -38.41
C VAL A 106 47.38 25.27 -38.55
N ALA A 107 48.11 25.64 -37.51
CA ALA A 107 49.10 26.73 -37.58
C ALA A 107 50.26 26.42 -38.54
N LEU A 108 50.76 25.19 -38.52
CA LEU A 108 51.78 24.70 -39.44
C LEU A 108 51.29 24.74 -40.89
N LEU A 109 50.09 24.23 -41.16
CA LEU A 109 49.47 24.25 -42.48
C LEU A 109 49.34 25.67 -43.05
N LYS A 110 49.01 26.65 -42.20
CA LYS A 110 48.95 28.06 -42.58
C LYS A 110 50.32 28.62 -42.92
N GLN A 111 51.34 28.30 -42.12
CA GLN A 111 52.71 28.67 -42.42
C GLN A 111 53.15 28.05 -43.75
N GLN A 112 52.85 26.77 -43.97
CA GLN A 112 53.20 26.10 -45.20
C GLN A 112 52.50 26.69 -46.41
N TYR A 113 51.22 27.07 -46.29
CA TYR A 113 50.49 27.77 -47.35
C TYR A 113 51.17 29.09 -47.74
N ARG A 114 51.65 29.89 -46.77
CA ARG A 114 52.35 31.15 -47.08
C ARG A 114 53.60 30.92 -47.91
N VAL A 115 54.40 29.92 -47.56
CA VAL A 115 55.58 29.53 -48.34
C VAL A 115 55.19 29.02 -49.74
N LEU A 116 54.10 28.26 -49.85
CA LEU A 116 53.56 27.84 -51.15
C LEU A 116 53.13 29.05 -52.01
N ASP A 117 52.52 30.06 -51.40
CA ASP A 117 52.10 31.29 -52.06
C ASP A 117 53.31 32.08 -52.61
N ASP A 118 54.36 32.23 -51.79
CA ASP A 118 55.61 32.88 -52.18
C ASP A 118 56.31 32.12 -53.33
N LEU A 119 56.43 30.79 -53.21
CA LEU A 119 57.02 29.94 -54.25
C LEU A 119 56.23 30.01 -55.55
N SER A 120 54.90 30.02 -55.47
CA SER A 120 54.03 30.16 -56.65
C SER A 120 54.15 31.52 -57.33
N THR A 121 54.46 32.58 -56.59
CA THR A 121 54.74 33.91 -57.14
C THR A 121 56.09 33.91 -57.86
N GLY A 122 57.10 33.25 -57.29
CA GLY A 122 58.39 33.03 -57.94
C GLY A 122 58.29 32.20 -59.25
N LEU A 123 57.35 31.26 -59.34
CA LEU A 123 57.05 30.51 -60.56
C LEU A 123 56.52 31.42 -61.69
N LEU A 124 55.59 32.33 -61.38
CA LEU A 124 55.02 33.27 -62.35
C LEU A 124 56.06 34.25 -62.93
N VAL A 125 57.11 34.55 -62.15
CA VAL A 125 58.22 35.44 -62.55
C VAL A 125 59.40 34.65 -63.14
N GLY A 126 59.27 33.32 -63.32
CA GLY A 126 60.28 32.46 -63.94
C GLY A 126 61.51 32.17 -63.07
N GLN A 127 61.45 32.43 -61.76
CA GLN A 127 62.56 32.27 -60.81
C GLN A 127 62.58 30.90 -60.11
N LYS A 128 61.50 30.13 -60.22
CA LYS A 128 61.33 28.82 -59.58
C LYS A 128 60.78 27.80 -60.55
N ASN A 129 61.13 26.53 -60.36
CA ASN A 129 60.63 25.46 -61.19
C ASN A 129 59.39 24.80 -60.58
N LYS A 130 58.50 24.32 -61.45
CA LYS A 130 57.30 23.55 -61.09
C LYS A 130 57.62 22.35 -60.18
N GLY A 131 58.76 21.70 -60.38
CA GLY A 131 59.22 20.56 -59.57
C GLY A 131 59.46 20.91 -58.09
N ASP A 132 60.03 22.08 -57.81
CA ASP A 132 60.31 22.52 -56.43
C ASP A 132 58.99 22.75 -55.66
N ILE A 133 57.97 23.27 -56.34
CA ILE A 133 56.65 23.49 -55.76
C ILE A 133 55.95 22.15 -55.52
N LEU A 134 56.02 21.21 -56.45
CA LEU A 134 55.43 19.88 -56.27
C LEU A 134 56.07 19.14 -55.10
N SER A 135 57.40 19.18 -54.97
CA SER A 135 58.10 18.60 -53.82
C SER A 135 57.67 19.26 -52.50
N TYR A 136 57.47 20.58 -52.47
CA TYR A 136 57.01 21.26 -51.27
C TYR A 136 55.52 20.98 -50.95
N MET A 137 54.72 20.71 -51.99
CA MET A 137 53.34 20.27 -51.80
C MET A 137 53.30 18.88 -51.14
N ASP A 138 54.26 17.98 -51.39
CA ASP A 138 54.33 16.69 -50.67
C ASP A 138 54.50 16.89 -49.14
N ASP A 139 55.24 17.91 -48.71
CA ASP A 139 55.37 18.26 -47.28
C ASP A 139 54.04 18.76 -46.67
N ILE A 140 53.26 19.51 -47.44
CA ILE A 140 51.91 19.97 -47.05
C ILE A 140 50.96 18.77 -46.93
N GLU A 141 51.07 17.80 -47.83
CA GLU A 141 50.26 16.58 -47.82
C GLU A 141 50.44 15.81 -46.51
N GLY A 142 51.69 15.69 -46.00
CA GLY A 142 51.96 15.10 -44.69
C GLY A 142 51.21 15.77 -43.55
N THR A 143 51.26 17.11 -43.48
CA THR A 143 50.53 17.88 -42.46
C THR A 143 49.00 17.75 -42.60
N LEU A 144 48.47 17.63 -43.82
CA LEU A 144 47.05 17.39 -44.04
C LEU A 144 46.61 16.00 -43.56
N VAL A 145 47.45 14.98 -43.76
CA VAL A 145 47.21 13.62 -43.24
C VAL A 145 47.22 13.63 -41.72
N ASP A 146 48.16 14.33 -41.08
CA ASP A 146 48.21 14.45 -39.61
C ASP A 146 46.95 15.13 -39.05
N ILE A 147 46.50 16.24 -39.67
CA ILE A 147 45.24 16.92 -39.29
C ILE A 147 44.05 15.97 -39.44
N GLN A 148 44.01 15.21 -40.53
CA GLN A 148 42.93 14.25 -40.78
C GLN A 148 42.91 13.13 -39.73
N GLU A 149 44.07 12.59 -39.34
CA GLU A 149 44.17 11.57 -38.28
C GLU A 149 43.68 12.13 -36.93
N ILE A 150 44.10 13.34 -36.57
CA ILE A 150 43.69 14.00 -35.32
C ILE A 150 42.17 14.21 -35.29
N ILE A 151 41.59 14.72 -36.39
CA ILE A 151 40.13 14.90 -36.52
C ILE A 151 39.41 13.56 -36.34
N TYR A 152 39.86 12.49 -37.00
CA TYR A 152 39.25 11.17 -36.85
C TYR A 152 39.37 10.63 -35.42
N ARG A 153 40.52 10.83 -34.76
CA ARG A 153 40.74 10.40 -33.37
C ARG A 153 39.77 11.10 -32.41
N ILE A 154 39.63 12.43 -32.54
CA ILE A 154 38.71 13.22 -31.72
C ILE A 154 37.25 12.78 -31.96
N GLN A 155 36.89 12.52 -33.21
CA GLN A 155 35.55 12.04 -33.57
C GLN A 155 35.22 10.66 -32.98
N ILE A 156 36.15 9.70 -33.08
CA ILE A 156 35.96 8.35 -32.52
C ILE A 156 35.80 8.44 -31.00
N LYS A 157 36.59 9.28 -30.34
CA LYS A 157 36.50 9.52 -28.90
C LYS A 157 35.12 10.08 -28.52
N ASN A 158 34.70 11.16 -29.19
CA ASN A 158 33.40 11.80 -28.96
C ASN A 158 32.24 10.82 -29.19
N PHE A 159 32.25 10.06 -30.29
CA PHE A 159 31.22 9.06 -30.59
C PHE A 159 31.16 7.97 -29.52
N THR A 160 32.32 7.47 -29.09
CA THR A 160 32.41 6.42 -28.05
C THR A 160 31.89 6.92 -26.70
N GLU A 161 32.22 8.16 -26.33
CA GLU A 161 31.74 8.80 -25.11
C GLU A 161 30.21 8.98 -25.14
N VAL A 162 29.65 9.48 -26.24
CA VAL A 162 28.19 9.60 -26.43
C VAL A 162 27.52 8.24 -26.34
N LYS A 163 28.05 7.23 -27.02
CA LYS A 163 27.52 5.87 -26.99
C LYS A 163 27.50 5.32 -25.56
N GLY A 164 28.56 5.56 -24.78
CA GLY A 164 28.62 5.19 -23.37
C GLY A 164 27.57 5.90 -22.51
N ILE A 165 27.40 7.22 -22.70
CA ILE A 165 26.39 8.03 -21.99
C ILE A 165 24.97 7.54 -22.29
N ILE A 166 24.67 7.24 -23.55
CA ILE A 166 23.35 6.73 -23.98
C ILE A 166 23.11 5.35 -23.37
N GLN A 167 24.10 4.45 -23.44
CA GLN A 167 23.94 3.07 -22.98
C GLN A 167 23.74 2.99 -21.45
N ASP A 168 24.55 3.69 -20.65
CA ASP A 168 24.42 3.70 -19.19
C ASP A 168 23.07 4.28 -18.73
N ASN A 169 22.62 5.37 -19.37
CA ASN A 169 21.35 5.98 -18.99
C ASN A 169 20.12 5.20 -19.48
N SER A 170 20.20 4.52 -20.62
CA SER A 170 19.14 3.60 -21.08
C SER A 170 18.90 2.51 -20.04
N SER A 171 19.97 1.86 -19.56
CA SER A 171 19.85 0.80 -18.55
C SER A 171 19.28 1.31 -17.22
N LYS A 172 19.66 2.52 -16.78
CA LYS A 172 19.08 3.15 -15.57
C LYS A 172 17.60 3.47 -15.75
N ALA A 173 17.22 4.00 -16.91
CA ALA A 173 15.83 4.32 -17.23
C ALA A 173 14.95 3.06 -17.23
N GLU A 174 15.42 1.96 -17.84
CA GLU A 174 14.73 0.67 -17.84
C GLU A 174 14.52 0.14 -16.42
N MET A 175 15.56 0.19 -15.56
CA MET A 175 15.42 -0.21 -14.16
C MET A 175 14.40 0.63 -13.40
N PHE A 176 14.47 1.96 -13.52
CA PHE A 176 13.50 2.83 -12.84
C PHE A 176 12.07 2.64 -13.35
N ALA A 177 11.88 2.40 -14.65
CA ALA A 177 10.58 2.07 -15.22
C ALA A 177 10.03 0.75 -14.66
N LEU A 178 10.89 -0.28 -14.55
CA LEU A 178 10.52 -1.58 -13.98
C LEU A 178 10.16 -1.47 -12.49
N PHE A 179 10.95 -0.73 -11.70
CA PHE A 179 10.61 -0.43 -10.31
C PHE A 179 9.29 0.33 -10.18
N SER A 180 9.07 1.32 -11.05
CA SER A 180 7.82 2.09 -11.09
C SER A 180 6.62 1.18 -11.38
N LEU A 181 6.74 0.25 -12.32
CA LEU A 181 5.70 -0.74 -12.65
C LEU A 181 5.37 -1.64 -11.44
N ILE A 182 6.41 -2.19 -10.80
CA ILE A 182 6.26 -3.03 -9.60
C ILE A 182 5.52 -2.27 -8.50
N LEU A 183 5.89 -1.01 -8.29
CA LEU A 183 5.31 -0.16 -7.27
C LEU A 183 3.83 0.13 -7.53
N VAL A 184 3.46 0.40 -8.79
CA VAL A 184 2.05 0.55 -9.21
C VAL A 184 1.27 -0.73 -8.93
N PHE A 185 1.83 -1.89 -9.26
CA PHE A 185 1.17 -3.18 -9.02
C PHE A 185 0.99 -3.46 -7.52
N LEU A 186 2.00 -3.14 -6.71
CA LEU A 186 1.95 -3.25 -5.25
C LEU A 186 0.89 -2.33 -4.65
N MET A 187 0.83 -1.07 -5.11
CA MET A 187 -0.20 -0.12 -4.69
C MET A 187 -1.60 -0.62 -5.06
N MET A 188 -1.79 -1.07 -6.30
CA MET A 188 -3.06 -1.61 -6.78
C MET A 188 -3.50 -2.83 -5.94
N PHE A 189 -2.58 -3.76 -5.68
CA PHE A 189 -2.84 -4.92 -4.83
C PHE A 189 -3.27 -4.50 -3.41
N LEU A 190 -2.56 -3.55 -2.81
CA LEU A 190 -2.92 -3.02 -1.48
C LEU A 190 -4.30 -2.36 -1.49
N VAL A 191 -4.62 -1.55 -2.50
CA VAL A 191 -5.94 -0.91 -2.63
C VAL A 191 -7.04 -1.97 -2.77
N LEU A 192 -6.87 -2.95 -3.66
CA LEU A 192 -7.83 -4.03 -3.89
C LEU A 192 -8.07 -4.85 -2.62
N ARG A 193 -6.99 -5.30 -1.96
CA ARG A 193 -7.09 -6.07 -0.71
C ARG A 193 -7.92 -5.34 0.35
N ASN A 194 -7.72 -4.02 0.47
CA ASN A 194 -8.46 -3.22 1.44
C ASN A 194 -9.90 -2.97 1.01
N ALA A 195 -10.18 -2.79 -0.28
CA ALA A 195 -11.53 -2.69 -0.80
C ALA A 195 -12.34 -3.96 -0.51
N PHE A 196 -11.75 -5.15 -0.71
CA PHE A 196 -12.37 -6.42 -0.35
C PHE A 196 -12.65 -6.55 1.15
N SER A 197 -11.66 -6.23 1.99
CA SER A 197 -11.84 -6.26 3.45
C SER A 197 -12.95 -5.30 3.93
N LEU A 198 -13.01 -4.09 3.37
CA LEU A 198 -14.05 -3.12 3.70
C LEU A 198 -15.44 -3.61 3.27
N LYS A 199 -15.55 -4.22 2.08
CA LYS A 199 -16.80 -4.81 1.59
C LYS A 199 -17.31 -5.90 2.53
N GLU A 200 -16.42 -6.73 3.06
CA GLU A 200 -16.78 -7.78 4.01
C GLU A 200 -17.28 -7.22 5.36
N ILE A 201 -16.61 -6.19 5.89
CA ILE A 201 -17.03 -5.48 7.11
C ILE A 201 -18.42 -4.85 6.92
N ILE A 202 -18.65 -4.17 5.80
CA ILE A 202 -19.95 -3.55 5.49
C ILE A 202 -21.04 -4.62 5.36
N LYS A 203 -20.76 -5.73 4.68
CA LYS A 203 -21.70 -6.85 4.56
C LYS A 203 -22.11 -7.38 5.94
N ASN A 204 -21.14 -7.62 6.83
CA ASN A 204 -21.42 -8.08 8.19
C ASN A 204 -22.25 -7.06 8.98
N LYS A 205 -21.96 -5.76 8.83
CA LYS A 205 -22.74 -4.68 9.44
C LYS A 205 -24.19 -4.61 8.92
N ASN A 206 -24.41 -4.86 7.63
CA ASN A 206 -25.75 -4.88 7.07
C ASN A 206 -26.55 -6.10 7.53
N ILE A 207 -25.90 -7.27 7.59
CA ILE A 207 -26.50 -8.49 8.17
C ILE A 207 -26.89 -8.24 9.64
N PHE A 208 -26.05 -7.53 10.39
CA PHE A 208 -26.35 -7.11 11.76
C PHE A 208 -27.61 -6.25 11.85
N ILE A 209 -27.68 -5.16 11.08
CA ILE A 209 -28.82 -4.24 11.09
C ILE A 209 -30.11 -4.97 10.69
N SER A 210 -30.05 -5.80 9.65
CA SER A 210 -31.18 -6.62 9.21
C SER A 210 -31.65 -7.59 10.30
N SER A 211 -30.72 -8.21 11.04
CA SER A 211 -31.06 -9.13 12.14
C SER A 211 -31.75 -8.42 13.30
N ILE A 212 -31.26 -7.22 13.69
CA ILE A 212 -31.93 -6.38 14.69
C ILE A 212 -33.35 -6.04 14.24
N TYR A 213 -33.48 -5.58 12.99
CA TYR A 213 -34.77 -5.18 12.45
C TYR A 213 -35.78 -6.33 12.49
N HIS A 214 -35.40 -7.53 12.04
CA HIS A 214 -36.29 -8.69 12.07
C HIS A 214 -36.73 -9.05 13.49
N GLU A 215 -35.84 -8.98 14.47
CA GLU A 215 -36.16 -9.37 15.84
C GLU A 215 -37.03 -8.35 16.59
N ILE A 216 -36.79 -7.06 16.33
CA ILE A 216 -37.64 -5.97 16.84
C ILE A 216 -38.99 -6.03 16.13
N ALA A 217 -39.03 -6.10 14.79
CA ALA A 217 -40.27 -6.13 14.02
C ALA A 217 -41.18 -7.29 14.45
N GLY A 218 -40.64 -8.50 14.65
CA GLY A 218 -41.44 -9.63 15.15
C GLY A 218 -42.00 -9.40 16.55
N SER A 219 -41.25 -8.76 17.45
CA SER A 219 -41.71 -8.45 18.81
C SER A 219 -42.75 -7.33 18.81
N THR A 220 -42.56 -6.31 17.97
CA THR A 220 -43.53 -5.22 17.77
C THR A 220 -44.82 -5.75 17.15
N GLN A 221 -44.74 -6.63 16.14
CA GLN A 221 -45.90 -7.24 15.51
C GLN A 221 -46.73 -8.04 16.53
N ALA A 222 -46.09 -8.77 17.44
CA ALA A 222 -46.78 -9.50 18.50
C ALA A 222 -47.50 -8.57 19.48
N ILE A 223 -46.90 -7.40 19.80
CA ILE A 223 -47.56 -6.38 20.63
C ILE A 223 -48.79 -5.81 19.94
N VAL A 224 -48.67 -5.48 18.64
CA VAL A 224 -49.79 -4.95 17.84
C VAL A 224 -50.94 -5.97 17.80
N ILE A 225 -50.65 -7.23 17.46
CA ILE A 225 -51.67 -8.29 17.42
C ILE A 225 -52.35 -8.47 18.79
N ALA A 226 -51.58 -8.50 19.88
CA ALA A 226 -52.14 -8.61 21.22
C ALA A 226 -53.04 -7.42 21.58
N ALA A 227 -52.64 -6.20 21.19
CA ALA A 227 -53.44 -5.00 21.38
C ALA A 227 -54.74 -5.04 20.55
N ASP A 228 -54.67 -5.42 19.28
CA ASP A 228 -55.85 -5.56 18.38
C ASP A 228 -56.84 -6.60 18.93
N ILE A 229 -56.34 -7.71 19.50
CA ILE A 229 -57.19 -8.73 20.14
C ILE A 229 -57.90 -8.13 21.37
N MET A 230 -57.20 -7.31 22.16
CA MET A 230 -57.77 -6.64 23.34
C MET A 230 -58.84 -5.59 23.03
N GLU A 231 -58.97 -5.14 21.77
CA GLU A 231 -60.06 -4.24 21.35
C GLU A 231 -61.42 -4.96 21.23
N HIS A 232 -61.44 -6.29 21.25
CA HIS A 232 -62.66 -7.09 21.21
C HIS A 232 -63.17 -7.40 22.63
N GLU A 233 -64.45 -7.78 22.78
CA GLU A 233 -64.98 -8.26 24.06
C GLU A 233 -64.32 -9.59 24.45
N LEU A 234 -63.37 -9.54 25.39
CA LEU A 234 -62.64 -10.69 25.92
C LEU A 234 -63.07 -11.01 27.36
N ALA A 235 -62.99 -12.29 27.72
CA ALA A 235 -63.05 -12.68 29.13
C ALA A 235 -61.85 -12.09 29.91
N GLN A 236 -62.02 -11.83 31.21
CA GLN A 236 -60.99 -11.19 32.04
C GLN A 236 -59.65 -11.96 32.06
N GLU A 237 -59.68 -13.29 31.96
CA GLU A 237 -58.46 -14.11 31.91
C GLU A 237 -57.75 -14.03 30.55
N GLU A 238 -58.48 -13.88 29.45
CA GLU A 238 -57.90 -13.66 28.11
C GLU A 238 -57.28 -12.26 28.02
N LEU A 239 -57.95 -11.24 28.56
CA LEU A 239 -57.41 -9.89 28.65
C LEU A 239 -56.08 -9.85 29.44
N LYS A 240 -56.00 -10.56 30.58
CA LYS A 240 -54.76 -10.69 31.36
C LYS A 240 -53.66 -11.41 30.56
N LYS A 241 -54.01 -12.40 29.77
CA LYS A 241 -53.05 -13.15 28.93
C LYS A 241 -52.45 -12.24 27.86
N GLU A 242 -53.27 -11.48 27.14
CA GLU A 242 -52.78 -10.55 26.10
C GLU A 242 -51.96 -9.40 26.72
N ALA A 243 -52.37 -8.85 27.87
CA ALA A 243 -51.59 -7.85 28.60
C ALA A 243 -50.20 -8.40 29.03
N ARG A 244 -50.13 -9.68 29.45
CA ARG A 244 -48.85 -10.34 29.74
C ARG A 244 -47.99 -10.51 28.49
N LEU A 245 -48.60 -10.79 27.34
CA LEU A 245 -47.91 -10.92 26.06
C LEU A 245 -47.30 -9.58 25.63
N ILE A 246 -48.05 -8.48 25.73
CA ILE A 246 -47.55 -7.12 25.50
C ILE A 246 -46.37 -6.81 26.42
N SER A 247 -46.53 -7.04 27.74
CA SER A 247 -45.47 -6.79 28.71
C SER A 247 -44.21 -7.61 28.42
N TYR A 248 -44.37 -8.89 28.06
CA TYR A 248 -43.27 -9.77 27.69
C TYR A 248 -42.50 -9.24 26.47
N HIS A 249 -43.20 -8.91 25.38
CA HIS A 249 -42.54 -8.41 24.16
C HIS A 249 -41.95 -7.01 24.34
N GLY A 250 -42.58 -6.13 25.14
CA GLY A 250 -42.04 -4.83 25.48
C GLY A 250 -40.74 -4.92 26.27
N ASN A 251 -40.69 -5.79 27.28
CA ASN A 251 -39.47 -6.08 28.04
C ASN A 251 -38.37 -6.70 27.15
N LYS A 252 -38.77 -7.60 26.23
CA LYS A 252 -37.84 -8.21 25.26
C LYS A 252 -37.18 -7.17 24.35
N ILE A 253 -37.95 -6.22 23.81
CA ILE A 253 -37.41 -5.13 22.99
C ILE A 253 -36.42 -4.29 23.82
N ALA A 254 -36.80 -3.92 25.05
CA ALA A 254 -35.93 -3.14 25.92
C ALA A 254 -34.60 -3.85 26.23
N GLU A 255 -34.62 -5.17 26.41
CA GLU A 255 -33.42 -5.98 26.59
C GLU A 255 -32.55 -6.00 25.32
N GLN A 256 -33.15 -6.25 24.15
CA GLN A 256 -32.46 -6.26 22.86
C GLN A 256 -31.80 -4.91 22.55
N THR A 257 -32.50 -3.80 22.78
CA THR A 257 -31.93 -2.45 22.63
C THR A 257 -30.73 -2.24 23.54
N ARG A 258 -30.80 -2.72 24.80
CA ARG A 258 -29.67 -2.64 25.74
C ARG A 258 -28.49 -3.50 25.28
N GLU A 259 -28.72 -4.69 24.74
CA GLU A 259 -27.66 -5.54 24.17
C GLU A 259 -26.96 -4.87 22.97
N VAL A 260 -27.72 -4.23 22.08
CA VAL A 260 -27.15 -3.46 20.95
C VAL A 260 -26.30 -2.29 21.45
N MET A 261 -26.76 -1.58 22.47
CA MET A 261 -26.01 -0.48 23.09
C MET A 261 -24.73 -0.95 23.77
N ASP A 262 -24.81 -2.05 24.53
CA ASP A 262 -23.65 -2.68 25.17
C ASP A 262 -22.63 -3.10 24.10
N TYR A 263 -23.08 -3.74 23.02
CA TYR A 263 -22.24 -4.12 21.87
C TYR A 263 -21.62 -2.92 21.13
N SER A 264 -22.37 -1.84 20.94
CA SER A 264 -21.85 -0.62 20.31
C SER A 264 -20.70 -0.01 21.12
N ARG A 265 -20.87 0.09 22.45
CA ARG A 265 -19.81 0.56 23.36
C ARG A 265 -18.58 -0.35 23.35
N LEU A 266 -18.80 -1.65 23.19
CA LEU A 266 -17.74 -2.65 23.04
C LEU A 266 -16.91 -2.42 21.78
N GLU A 267 -17.54 -2.26 20.63
CA GLU A 267 -16.87 -2.00 19.35
C GLU A 267 -16.09 -0.68 19.33
N MET A 268 -16.59 0.33 20.05
CA MET A 268 -15.90 1.62 20.22
C MET A 268 -14.74 1.57 21.23
N GLY A 269 -14.58 0.46 21.96
CA GLY A 269 -13.55 0.32 23.00
C GLY A 269 -13.84 1.15 24.27
N GLU A 270 -15.08 1.58 24.49
CA GLU A 270 -15.47 2.48 25.59
C GLU A 270 -15.84 1.74 26.88
N VAL A 271 -15.59 0.43 26.96
CA VAL A 271 -15.99 -0.37 28.12
C VAL A 271 -15.06 -0.12 29.30
N LYS A 272 -15.50 0.78 30.19
CA LYS A 272 -14.86 1.04 31.48
C LYS A 272 -15.36 0.05 32.54
N ILE A 273 -14.47 -0.36 33.43
CA ILE A 273 -14.82 -1.12 34.64
C ILE A 273 -15.24 -0.11 35.70
N ASN A 274 -16.41 -0.29 36.28
CA ASN A 274 -16.85 0.51 37.42
C ASN A 274 -16.80 -0.38 38.67
N ILE A 275 -15.74 -0.23 39.47
CA ILE A 275 -15.55 -1.06 40.67
C ILE A 275 -16.40 -0.47 41.80
N SER A 276 -17.32 -1.29 42.32
CA SER A 276 -18.10 -1.02 43.52
C SER A 276 -17.96 -2.16 44.53
N THR A 277 -18.33 -1.87 45.76
CA THR A 277 -18.36 -2.84 46.87
C THR A 277 -19.78 -3.34 47.07
N PHE A 278 -19.99 -4.65 47.05
CA PHE A 278 -21.32 -5.25 47.20
C PHE A 278 -21.25 -6.69 47.71
N ARG A 279 -22.39 -7.23 48.15
CA ARG A 279 -22.53 -8.63 48.54
C ARG A 279 -22.74 -9.50 47.30
N LEU A 280 -21.88 -10.50 47.10
CA LEU A 280 -21.95 -11.39 45.94
C LEU A 280 -23.29 -12.12 45.85
N ASN A 281 -23.86 -12.50 47.00
CA ASN A 281 -25.13 -13.24 47.05
C ASN A 281 -26.29 -12.44 46.47
N GLU A 282 -26.36 -11.12 46.67
CA GLU A 282 -27.39 -10.26 46.06
C GLU A 282 -27.38 -10.36 44.54
N VAL A 283 -26.19 -10.31 43.93
CA VAL A 283 -26.05 -10.41 42.47
C VAL A 283 -26.47 -11.79 41.95
N VAL A 284 -26.18 -12.84 42.73
CA VAL A 284 -26.58 -14.20 42.40
C VAL A 284 -28.10 -14.35 42.51
N ASP A 285 -28.70 -13.84 43.59
CA ASP A 285 -30.15 -13.86 43.83
C ASP A 285 -30.91 -13.13 42.73
N ASP A 286 -30.44 -11.93 42.35
CA ASP A 286 -31.00 -11.17 41.23
C ASP A 286 -30.92 -11.97 39.92
N ALA A 287 -29.77 -12.60 39.63
CA ALA A 287 -29.55 -13.30 38.36
C ALA A 287 -30.30 -14.63 38.22
N VAL A 288 -30.69 -15.28 39.33
CA VAL A 288 -31.44 -16.55 39.30
C VAL A 288 -32.96 -16.35 39.29
N THR A 289 -33.43 -15.13 39.51
CA THR A 289 -34.85 -14.82 39.54
C THR A 289 -35.50 -15.15 38.20
N GLY A 290 -36.56 -15.98 38.22
CA GLY A 290 -37.31 -16.37 37.03
C GLY A 290 -36.73 -17.55 36.22
N ILE A 291 -35.55 -18.06 36.58
CA ILE A 291 -34.96 -19.23 35.91
C ILE A 291 -35.74 -20.50 36.23
N GLY A 292 -36.11 -21.27 35.20
CA GLY A 292 -36.93 -22.48 35.32
C GLY A 292 -38.44 -22.21 35.29
N ALA A 293 -38.87 -20.95 35.34
CA ALA A 293 -40.27 -20.57 35.20
C ALA A 293 -40.71 -20.76 33.74
N GLY A 294 -41.70 -21.63 33.51
CA GLY A 294 -42.34 -21.83 32.20
C GLY A 294 -41.81 -22.98 31.33
N ARG A 295 -40.61 -23.53 31.59
CA ARG A 295 -40.02 -24.67 30.82
C ARG A 295 -39.89 -25.98 31.60
N GLY A 296 -40.26 -25.98 32.88
CA GLY A 296 -40.18 -27.16 33.76
C GLY A 296 -38.75 -27.57 34.12
N ASN A 297 -37.78 -26.66 34.00
CA ASN A 297 -36.39 -26.92 34.36
C ASN A 297 -36.20 -26.75 35.87
N ARG A 298 -35.34 -27.58 36.46
CA ARG A 298 -34.94 -27.46 37.87
C ARG A 298 -33.64 -26.68 37.99
N LEU A 299 -33.66 -25.59 38.75
CA LEU A 299 -32.46 -24.83 39.10
C LEU A 299 -31.81 -25.39 40.38
N VAL A 300 -30.50 -25.66 40.33
CA VAL A 300 -29.69 -26.07 41.47
C VAL A 300 -28.58 -25.06 41.68
N ILE A 301 -28.44 -24.52 42.90
CA ILE A 301 -27.44 -23.49 43.21
C ILE A 301 -26.52 -23.99 44.31
N HIS A 302 -25.22 -23.98 44.04
CA HIS A 302 -24.16 -24.23 45.01
C HIS A 302 -23.37 -22.94 45.23
N ARG A 303 -23.38 -22.42 46.46
CA ARG A 303 -22.68 -21.17 46.84
C ARG A 303 -21.54 -21.48 47.78
N SER A 304 -20.44 -20.73 47.70
CA SER A 304 -19.43 -20.73 48.76
C SER A 304 -19.98 -20.09 50.03
N SER A 305 -19.47 -20.49 51.19
CA SER A 305 -19.83 -19.94 52.51
C SER A 305 -19.40 -18.48 52.75
N TYR A 306 -18.73 -17.83 51.79
CA TYR A 306 -18.29 -16.45 51.93
C TYR A 306 -19.48 -15.48 51.86
N ALA A 307 -19.77 -14.82 52.99
CA ALA A 307 -20.85 -13.84 53.13
C ALA A 307 -20.38 -12.37 53.08
N GLY A 308 -19.07 -12.13 52.97
CA GLY A 308 -18.48 -10.79 53.01
C GLY A 308 -18.65 -9.99 51.72
N LEU A 309 -18.20 -8.73 51.75
CA LEU A 309 -18.22 -7.83 50.61
C LEU A 309 -17.11 -8.17 49.60
N ILE A 310 -17.37 -7.92 48.32
CA ILE A 310 -16.37 -7.99 47.25
C ILE A 310 -16.29 -6.66 46.50
N GLY A 311 -15.10 -6.31 46.03
CA GLY A 311 -14.85 -5.20 45.13
C GLY A 311 -14.73 -5.68 43.69
N SER A 312 -15.71 -5.35 42.85
CA SER A 312 -15.77 -5.70 41.43
C SER A 312 -16.80 -4.84 40.68
N ASP A 313 -17.11 -5.15 39.43
CA ASP A 313 -18.19 -4.48 38.68
C ASP A 313 -19.51 -5.23 38.85
N LYS A 314 -20.40 -4.71 39.72
CA LYS A 314 -21.70 -5.34 40.07
C LYS A 314 -22.55 -5.58 38.82
N TYR A 315 -22.64 -4.58 37.94
CA TYR A 315 -23.48 -4.64 36.73
C TYR A 315 -22.96 -5.70 35.75
N LYS A 316 -21.66 -5.72 35.46
CA LYS A 316 -21.08 -6.71 34.54
C LYS A 316 -21.21 -8.13 35.09
N LEU A 317 -21.02 -8.33 36.39
CA LEU A 317 -21.18 -9.65 37.02
C LEU A 317 -22.62 -10.15 36.95
N TYR A 318 -23.60 -9.28 37.22
CA TYR A 318 -25.02 -9.61 37.04
C TYR A 318 -25.29 -10.02 35.58
N ARG A 319 -24.85 -9.21 34.61
CA ARG A 319 -25.07 -9.48 33.17
C ARG A 319 -24.42 -10.79 32.72
N ILE A 320 -23.23 -11.11 33.24
CA ILE A 320 -22.56 -12.39 32.97
C ILE A 320 -23.41 -13.56 33.45
N LEU A 321 -23.91 -13.51 34.69
CA LEU A 321 -24.74 -14.58 35.25
C LEU A 321 -26.09 -14.69 34.53
N ALA A 322 -26.81 -13.58 34.40
CA ALA A 322 -28.13 -13.55 33.74
C ALA A 322 -28.07 -14.10 32.32
N ASN A 323 -27.06 -13.73 31.51
CA ASN A 323 -26.97 -14.22 30.14
C ASN A 323 -26.61 -15.72 30.07
N LEU A 324 -25.69 -16.20 30.92
CA LEU A 324 -25.37 -17.64 30.98
C LEU A 324 -26.55 -18.49 31.49
N LEU A 325 -27.26 -18.02 32.52
CA LEU A 325 -28.41 -18.72 33.08
C LEU A 325 -29.60 -18.71 32.12
N SER A 326 -29.87 -17.58 31.46
CA SER A 326 -30.89 -17.47 30.42
C SER A 326 -30.61 -18.42 29.25
N ASN A 327 -29.36 -18.48 28.77
CA ASN A 327 -28.98 -19.45 27.73
C ASN A 327 -29.18 -20.90 28.20
N ALA A 328 -28.73 -21.23 29.42
CA ALA A 328 -28.89 -22.57 29.99
C ALA A 328 -30.37 -22.97 30.10
N ASP A 329 -31.23 -22.07 30.60
CA ASP A 329 -32.67 -22.33 30.73
C ASP A 329 -33.38 -22.44 29.38
N LYS A 330 -33.03 -21.57 28.43
CA LYS A 330 -33.60 -21.54 27.08
C LYS A 330 -33.35 -22.84 26.31
N PHE A 331 -32.13 -23.37 26.39
CA PHE A 331 -31.70 -24.56 25.62
C PHE A 331 -31.88 -25.88 26.38
N THR A 332 -32.45 -25.82 27.59
CA THR A 332 -32.81 -27.01 28.38
C THR A 332 -34.33 -27.18 28.39
N HIS A 333 -34.80 -28.42 28.26
CA HIS A 333 -36.20 -28.75 28.32
C HIS A 333 -36.44 -29.85 29.34
N ARG A 334 -37.25 -29.57 30.37
CA ARG A 334 -37.50 -30.49 31.50
C ARG A 334 -36.21 -31.08 32.12
N GLY A 335 -35.16 -30.27 32.20
CA GLY A 335 -33.82 -30.70 32.63
C GLY A 335 -33.33 -29.98 33.88
N VAL A 336 -32.01 -29.95 34.07
CA VAL A 336 -31.38 -29.33 35.24
C VAL A 336 -30.39 -28.25 34.81
N VAL A 337 -30.56 -27.05 35.36
CA VAL A 337 -29.57 -25.97 35.29
C VAL A 337 -28.87 -25.87 36.64
N THR A 338 -27.55 -25.95 36.66
CA THR A 338 -26.72 -25.90 37.86
C THR A 338 -25.81 -24.69 37.85
N LEU A 339 -25.92 -23.84 38.87
CA LEU A 339 -25.00 -22.73 39.11
C LEU A 339 -24.08 -23.07 40.29
N ASN A 340 -22.77 -23.08 40.06
CA ASN A 340 -21.78 -23.15 41.12
C ASN A 340 -21.04 -21.81 41.23
N VAL A 341 -21.10 -21.19 42.40
CA VAL A 341 -20.41 -19.95 42.74
C VAL A 341 -19.37 -20.25 43.80
N LYS A 342 -18.09 -20.14 43.46
CA LYS A 342 -16.99 -20.39 44.39
C LYS A 342 -16.03 -19.20 44.43
N LEU A 343 -15.77 -18.69 45.61
CA LEU A 343 -14.76 -17.67 45.85
C LEU A 343 -13.53 -18.29 46.50
N CYS A 344 -12.35 -18.11 45.90
CA CYS A 344 -11.11 -18.77 46.35
C CYS A 344 -9.89 -17.90 45.99
N HIS A 345 -9.04 -17.57 46.97
CA HIS A 345 -7.79 -16.81 46.76
C HIS A 345 -7.95 -15.55 45.88
N GLY A 346 -8.95 -14.70 46.17
CA GLY A 346 -9.21 -13.48 45.38
C GLY A 346 -9.74 -13.72 43.97
N ASN A 347 -10.20 -14.93 43.66
CA ASN A 347 -10.81 -15.28 42.38
C ASN A 347 -12.23 -15.79 42.57
N LEU A 348 -13.16 -15.21 41.83
CA LEU A 348 -14.54 -15.66 41.70
C LEU A 348 -14.65 -16.65 40.53
N TYR A 349 -15.11 -17.85 40.84
CA TYR A 349 -15.41 -18.90 39.87
C TYR A 349 -16.92 -19.05 39.73
N LEU A 350 -17.42 -18.84 38.53
CA LEU A 350 -18.83 -19.01 38.16
C LEU A 350 -18.91 -20.16 37.17
N ARG A 351 -19.62 -21.23 37.52
CA ARG A 351 -19.87 -22.34 36.60
C ARG A 351 -21.37 -22.52 36.41
N VAL A 352 -21.83 -22.34 35.19
CA VAL A 352 -23.20 -22.68 34.77
C VAL A 352 -23.12 -23.96 33.96
N LYS A 353 -23.89 -24.99 34.36
CA LYS A 353 -24.01 -26.26 33.67
C LYS A 353 -25.48 -26.52 33.35
N ASP A 354 -25.77 -27.02 32.17
CA ASP A 354 -27.09 -27.44 31.75
C ASP A 354 -27.09 -28.88 31.23
N THR A 355 -28.28 -29.47 31.14
CA THR A 355 -28.53 -30.77 30.51
C THR A 355 -29.31 -30.60 29.21
N GLY A 356 -29.06 -29.50 28.50
CA GLY A 356 -29.76 -29.13 27.28
C GLY A 356 -29.25 -29.83 26.03
N ILE A 357 -29.57 -29.27 24.87
CA ILE A 357 -29.22 -29.83 23.56
C ILE A 357 -27.71 -29.92 23.28
N GLY A 358 -26.89 -29.19 24.05
CA GLY A 358 -25.46 -29.06 23.76
C GLY A 358 -25.17 -28.40 22.40
N PHE A 359 -23.89 -28.32 22.07
CA PHE A 359 -23.34 -27.76 20.85
C PHE A 359 -21.93 -28.29 20.58
N ASN A 360 -21.50 -28.27 19.32
CA ASN A 360 -20.14 -28.62 18.91
C ASN A 360 -19.10 -27.59 19.40
N VAL A 361 -18.12 -28.07 20.19
CA VAL A 361 -17.06 -27.26 20.83
C VAL A 361 -16.05 -26.71 19.83
N ASP A 362 -15.86 -27.32 18.66
CA ASP A 362 -14.96 -26.83 17.60
C ASP A 362 -15.42 -25.47 17.04
N ASN A 363 -16.68 -25.10 17.27
CA ASN A 363 -17.25 -23.81 16.94
C ASN A 363 -17.19 -22.79 18.09
N LEU A 364 -16.50 -23.06 19.21
CA LEU A 364 -16.53 -22.17 20.38
C LEU A 364 -16.02 -20.75 20.08
N ASP A 365 -14.95 -20.60 19.31
CA ASP A 365 -14.46 -19.28 18.89
C ASP A 365 -15.42 -18.57 17.95
N ARG A 366 -16.25 -19.33 17.22
CA ARG A 366 -17.31 -18.79 16.39
C ARG A 366 -18.51 -18.32 17.22
N LEU A 367 -18.82 -18.97 18.35
CA LEU A 367 -19.89 -18.56 19.28
C LEU A 367 -19.60 -17.24 20.01
N TYR A 368 -18.31 -16.87 20.14
CA TYR A 368 -17.91 -15.56 20.66
C TYR A 368 -17.87 -14.47 19.59
N LYS A 369 -18.20 -14.78 18.33
CA LYS A 369 -18.38 -13.77 17.29
C LYS A 369 -19.81 -13.26 17.36
N ALA A 370 -19.97 -11.95 17.22
CA ALA A 370 -21.27 -11.31 17.18
C ALA A 370 -22.16 -11.96 16.11
N PHE A 371 -23.46 -12.08 16.42
CA PHE A 371 -24.50 -12.61 15.52
C PHE A 371 -24.38 -14.09 15.18
N ASN A 372 -23.46 -14.80 15.81
CA ASN A 372 -23.39 -16.24 15.66
C ASN A 372 -24.25 -16.91 16.73
N GLN A 373 -25.34 -17.54 16.27
CA GLN A 373 -26.27 -18.22 17.16
C GLN A 373 -25.95 -19.71 17.33
N GLY A 374 -24.96 -20.26 16.62
CA GLY A 374 -24.48 -21.64 16.83
C GLY A 374 -25.47 -22.76 16.48
N VAL A 375 -26.70 -22.43 16.07
CA VAL A 375 -27.80 -23.38 15.82
C VAL A 375 -28.47 -23.07 14.47
N GLU A 376 -29.13 -24.08 13.89
CA GLU A 376 -29.88 -24.02 12.63
C GLU A 376 -31.02 -22.99 12.65
N ARG A 377 -31.50 -22.59 11.46
CA ARG A 377 -32.43 -21.46 11.24
C ARG A 377 -33.72 -21.54 12.08
N GLU A 378 -34.21 -22.73 12.42
CA GLU A 378 -35.52 -22.94 13.05
C GLU A 378 -35.55 -22.67 14.57
N THR A 379 -34.39 -22.58 15.23
CA THR A 379 -34.28 -22.32 16.69
C THR A 379 -33.64 -20.97 17.01
N ARG A 380 -33.48 -20.10 16.01
CA ARG A 380 -32.91 -18.76 16.16
C ARG A 380 -33.80 -17.89 17.06
N GLN A 381 -33.25 -17.49 18.20
CA GLN A 381 -33.90 -16.61 19.18
C GLN A 381 -32.80 -15.74 19.83
N GLY A 382 -33.00 -14.42 19.92
CA GLY A 382 -31.98 -13.48 20.41
C GLY A 382 -31.06 -12.97 19.30
N LEU A 383 -30.32 -11.88 19.58
CA LEU A 383 -29.43 -11.23 18.61
C LEU A 383 -28.09 -11.96 18.40
N GLY A 384 -27.80 -13.00 19.20
CA GLY A 384 -26.48 -13.67 19.18
C GLY A 384 -25.34 -12.79 19.72
N LEU A 385 -25.66 -11.77 20.52
CA LEU A 385 -24.69 -10.84 21.09
C LEU A 385 -24.22 -11.25 22.50
N GLY A 386 -25.04 -12.00 23.23
CA GLY A 386 -24.83 -12.34 24.65
C GLY A 386 -23.45 -12.89 24.99
N LEU A 387 -23.02 -13.97 24.32
CA LEU A 387 -21.71 -14.60 24.57
C LEU A 387 -20.53 -13.69 24.17
N THR A 388 -20.71 -12.87 23.13
CA THR A 388 -19.71 -11.88 22.70
C THR A 388 -19.52 -10.80 23.78
N ILE A 389 -20.63 -10.29 24.32
CA ILE A 389 -20.63 -9.31 25.43
C ILE A 389 -19.98 -9.92 26.68
N ILE A 390 -20.36 -11.15 27.07
CA ILE A 390 -19.76 -11.84 28.22
C ILE A 390 -18.25 -12.01 28.04
N LYS A 391 -17.79 -12.49 26.88
CA LYS A 391 -16.36 -12.70 26.59
C LYS A 391 -15.59 -11.40 26.83
N ASN A 392 -16.11 -10.27 26.34
CA ASN A 392 -15.46 -8.99 26.54
C ASN A 392 -15.51 -8.53 28.00
N TYR A 393 -16.65 -8.62 28.69
CA TYR A 393 -16.72 -8.26 30.12
C TYR A 393 -15.72 -9.07 30.95
N VAL A 394 -15.67 -10.39 30.74
CA VAL A 394 -14.70 -11.26 31.41
C VAL A 394 -13.26 -10.83 31.10
N THR A 395 -12.95 -10.53 29.83
CA THR A 395 -11.62 -10.09 29.41
C THR A 395 -11.23 -8.74 30.02
N THR A 396 -12.14 -7.76 29.97
CA THR A 396 -11.97 -6.43 30.57
C THR A 396 -11.74 -6.55 32.08
N MET A 397 -12.48 -7.46 32.75
CA MET A 397 -12.30 -7.77 34.16
C MET A 397 -11.07 -8.65 34.47
N LYS A 398 -10.15 -8.85 33.50
CA LYS A 398 -8.92 -9.69 33.63
C LYS A 398 -9.21 -11.15 34.00
N GLY A 399 -10.39 -11.63 33.63
CA GLY A 399 -10.86 -12.98 33.84
C GLY A 399 -10.61 -13.90 32.65
N THR A 400 -11.10 -15.13 32.76
CA THR A 400 -11.06 -16.15 31.71
C THR A 400 -12.39 -16.88 31.63
N ILE A 401 -12.85 -17.19 30.42
CA ILE A 401 -14.03 -18.01 30.17
C ILE A 401 -13.64 -19.26 29.38
N LYS A 402 -14.15 -20.42 29.80
CA LYS A 402 -14.01 -21.71 29.13
C LYS A 402 -15.39 -22.34 28.98
N ALA A 403 -15.61 -23.07 27.90
CA ALA A 403 -16.81 -23.87 27.72
C ALA A 403 -16.44 -25.33 27.42
N LYS A 404 -17.30 -26.24 27.86
CA LYS A 404 -17.31 -27.65 27.46
C LYS A 404 -18.74 -28.00 27.11
N SER A 405 -18.96 -28.75 26.05
CA SER A 405 -20.29 -29.12 25.60
C SER A 405 -20.23 -30.43 24.82
N VAL A 406 -21.29 -31.21 24.89
CA VAL A 406 -21.48 -32.41 24.08
C VAL A 406 -22.92 -32.38 23.58
N GLU A 407 -23.09 -32.52 22.26
CA GLU A 407 -24.43 -32.54 21.64
C GLU A 407 -25.30 -33.65 22.24
N GLY A 408 -26.56 -33.31 22.53
CA GLY A 408 -27.53 -34.18 23.20
C GLY A 408 -27.32 -34.38 24.70
N VAL A 409 -26.21 -33.90 25.29
CA VAL A 409 -25.87 -34.12 26.71
C VAL A 409 -25.93 -32.82 27.52
N GLY A 410 -25.55 -31.69 26.92
CA GLY A 410 -25.62 -30.36 27.53
C GLY A 410 -24.27 -29.64 27.58
N SER A 411 -24.26 -28.48 28.23
CA SER A 411 -23.11 -27.57 28.22
C SER A 411 -22.64 -27.19 29.62
N SER A 412 -21.39 -26.73 29.72
CA SER A 412 -20.82 -26.15 30.94
C SER A 412 -19.91 -24.97 30.59
N PHE A 413 -20.30 -23.79 31.06
CA PHE A 413 -19.48 -22.59 31.02
C PHE A 413 -18.80 -22.38 32.37
N LEU A 414 -17.50 -22.10 32.35
CA LEU A 414 -16.70 -21.76 33.52
C LEU A 414 -16.03 -20.41 33.31
N ILE A 415 -16.35 -19.47 34.19
CA ILE A 415 -15.76 -18.14 34.25
C ILE A 415 -14.92 -18.03 35.52
N ARG A 416 -13.73 -17.43 35.39
CA ARG A 416 -12.88 -17.01 36.51
C ARG A 416 -12.67 -15.50 36.40
N ILE A 417 -12.96 -14.75 37.45
CA ILE A 417 -12.76 -13.30 37.52
C ILE A 417 -11.96 -12.95 38.79
N PRO A 418 -10.85 -12.22 38.69
CA PRO A 418 -10.19 -11.62 39.86
C PRO A 418 -11.13 -10.64 40.56
N VAL A 419 -11.27 -10.76 41.87
CA VAL A 419 -12.09 -9.85 42.70
C VAL A 419 -11.33 -9.45 43.95
N LYS A 420 -11.58 -8.24 44.45
CA LYS A 420 -11.01 -7.79 45.72
C LYS A 420 -11.88 -8.31 46.86
N LEU A 421 -11.30 -9.07 47.79
CA LEU A 421 -11.99 -9.41 49.03
C LEU A 421 -11.97 -8.20 49.95
N ILE A 422 -13.14 -7.76 50.40
CA ILE A 422 -13.25 -6.70 51.40
C ILE A 422 -13.63 -7.39 52.70
N LYS A 423 -12.68 -7.40 53.65
CA LYS A 423 -12.98 -7.78 55.03
C LYS A 423 -13.89 -6.70 55.61
N GLU A 424 -15.03 -7.11 56.15
CA GLU A 424 -15.89 -6.23 56.96
C GLU A 424 -15.10 -5.67 58.16
#